data_AF-A0A1G5IPW4-F1
#
_entry.id   AF-A0A1G5IPW4-F1
#
_cell.length_a   1.000
_cell.length_b   1.000
_cell.length_c   1.000
_cell.angle_alpha   90.00
_cell.angle_beta   90.00
_cell.angle_gamma   90.00
#
_symmetry.space_group_name_H-M   'P 1'
#
loop_
_entity.id
_entity.type
_entity.pdbx_description
1 polymer ?
#
loop_
_entity_poly.entity_id
_entity_poly.type
_entity_poly.pdbx_seq_one_letter_code
_entity_poly.pdbx_strand_id
1 'polypeptide(L)'
;MNTTYSVWEAENTHHSINRAKERAGLNKKKAEKMMELARERGIGYEECKWSLDRNFLISRTTDTTVAIAYNGYCFIFDRETCKCITMYLLPKTFGKKKTFYQSGKRKDGRYELMYA
;
A
#
# COMPACT_ATOMS: atom_id res chain seq x y z
N MET A 1 -13.93 -0.38 -17.47
CA MET A 1 -13.05 0.77 -17.71
C MET A 1 -11.64 0.34 -17.34
N ASN A 2 -10.78 0.09 -18.33
CA ASN A 2 -9.37 -0.22 -18.10
C ASN A 2 -8.64 1.10 -17.91
N THR A 3 -8.34 1.46 -16.66
CA THR A 3 -7.46 2.58 -16.33
C THR A 3 -6.03 2.13 -16.56
N THR A 4 -5.65 1.96 -17.83
CA THR A 4 -4.26 1.79 -18.20
C THR A 4 -3.54 3.08 -17.82
N TYR A 5 -2.72 3.01 -16.76
CA TYR A 5 -1.76 4.03 -16.33
C TYR A 5 -0.62 4.18 -17.35
N SER A 6 -0.98 4.30 -18.63
CA SER A 6 -0.04 4.45 -19.73
C SER A 6 0.61 5.83 -19.64
N VAL A 7 1.93 5.81 -19.42
CA VAL A 7 2.87 6.95 -19.47
C VAL A 7 3.00 7.74 -18.16
N TRP A 8 3.50 7.09 -17.09
CA TRP A 8 4.08 7.77 -15.92
C TRP A 8 5.59 7.96 -16.11
N GLU A 9 6.00 8.74 -17.11
CA GLU A 9 7.41 9.10 -17.35
C GLU A 9 7.82 10.29 -16.47
N ALA A 10 8.04 10.05 -15.18
CA ALA A 10 8.56 11.06 -14.27
C ALA A 10 10.00 10.75 -13.84
N GLU A 11 10.89 11.70 -14.12
CA GLU A 11 12.25 11.71 -13.58
C GLU A 11 12.22 11.81 -12.06
N ASN A 12 12.85 10.85 -11.39
CA ASN A 12 12.95 10.84 -9.94
C ASN A 12 13.94 11.91 -9.47
N THR A 13 13.54 12.72 -8.52
CA THR A 13 14.42 13.76 -7.97
C THR A 13 15.60 13.15 -7.22
N HIS A 14 16.73 13.84 -7.21
CA HIS A 14 17.88 13.45 -6.38
C HIS A 14 17.51 13.24 -4.90
N HIS A 15 16.54 14.01 -4.41
CA HIS A 15 16.07 13.93 -3.03
C HIS A 15 15.32 12.62 -2.74
N SER A 16 14.49 12.14 -3.66
CA SER A 16 13.75 10.89 -3.48
C SER A 16 14.67 9.68 -3.51
N ILE A 17 15.70 9.71 -4.37
CA ILE A 17 16.75 8.69 -4.47
C ILE A 17 17.56 8.61 -3.16
N ASN A 18 17.91 9.74 -2.56
CA ASN A 18 18.65 9.76 -1.30
C ASN A 18 17.80 9.22 -0.13
N ARG A 19 16.51 9.58 -0.05
CA ARG A 19 15.61 8.99 0.95
C ARG A 19 15.43 7.48 0.77
N ALA A 20 15.40 7.00 -0.47
CA ALA A 20 15.34 5.58 -0.77
C ALA A 20 16.58 4.82 -0.27
N LYS A 21 17.76 5.41 -0.50
CA LYS A 21 19.04 4.91 0.03
C LYS A 21 19.01 4.81 1.55
N GLU A 22 18.61 5.88 2.23
CA GLU A 22 18.60 5.95 3.68
C GLU A 22 17.57 5.01 4.32
N ARG A 23 16.35 4.93 3.75
CA ARG A 23 15.24 4.19 4.35
C ARG A 23 15.20 2.71 4.01
N ALA A 24 15.75 2.34 2.86
CA ALA A 24 15.68 0.96 2.36
C ALA A 24 17.07 0.33 2.14
N GLY A 25 18.16 1.06 2.37
CA GLY A 25 19.53 0.55 2.18
C GLY A 25 19.86 0.21 0.72
N LEU A 26 19.18 0.83 -0.25
CA LEU A 26 19.26 0.47 -1.66
C LEU A 26 20.32 1.29 -2.39
N ASN A 27 21.04 0.68 -3.33
CA ASN A 27 21.88 1.45 -4.26
C ASN A 27 21.02 2.34 -5.19
N LYS A 28 21.55 3.47 -5.67
CA LYS A 28 20.85 4.47 -6.52
C LYS A 28 20.10 3.83 -7.68
N LYS A 29 20.80 3.04 -8.51
CA LYS A 29 20.21 2.35 -9.67
C LYS A 29 19.06 1.41 -9.28
N LYS A 30 19.18 0.75 -8.12
CA LYS A 30 18.15 -0.16 -7.62
C LYS A 30 16.94 0.60 -7.08
N ALA A 31 17.15 1.75 -6.44
CA ALA A 31 16.08 2.63 -5.98
C ALA A 31 15.29 3.21 -7.17
N GLU A 32 15.98 3.72 -8.19
CA GLU A 32 15.36 4.23 -9.43
C GLU A 32 14.50 3.15 -10.09
N LYS A 33 15.09 1.97 -10.32
CA LYS A 33 14.38 0.83 -10.93
C LYS A 33 13.19 0.37 -10.09
N MET A 34 13.29 0.38 -8.76
CA MET A 34 12.14 0.02 -7.92
C MET A 34 11.03 1.07 -7.95
N MET A 35 11.34 2.36 -8.04
CA MET A 35 10.33 3.40 -8.19
C MET A 35 9.62 3.29 -9.55
N GLU A 36 10.38 3.05 -10.61
CA GLU A 36 9.85 2.80 -11.95
C GLU A 36 8.91 1.59 -11.97
N LEU A 37 9.38 0.44 -11.47
CA LEU A 37 8.55 -0.77 -11.38
C LEU A 37 7.33 -0.60 -10.47
N ALA A 38 7.43 0.21 -9.41
CA ALA A 38 6.30 0.52 -8.56
C ALA A 38 5.23 1.37 -9.28
N ARG A 39 5.62 2.26 -10.20
CA ARG A 39 4.65 2.99 -11.04
C ARG A 39 3.97 2.08 -12.05
N GLU A 40 4.72 1.17 -12.66
CA GLU A 40 4.19 0.26 -13.69
C GLU A 40 3.34 -0.88 -13.13
N ARG A 41 3.74 -1.43 -11.98
CA ARG A 41 3.22 -2.72 -11.45
C ARG A 41 2.77 -2.66 -10.01
N GLY A 42 2.86 -1.50 -9.38
CA GLY A 42 2.40 -1.34 -8.01
C GLY A 42 0.88 -1.39 -7.94
N ILE A 43 0.37 -1.72 -6.75
CA ILE A 43 -1.06 -1.82 -6.50
C ILE A 43 -1.55 -0.62 -5.69
N GLY A 44 -2.64 -0.03 -6.13
CA GLY A 44 -3.36 1.02 -5.40
C GLY A 44 -4.29 0.44 -4.33
N TYR A 45 -4.94 1.31 -3.56
CA TYR A 45 -5.95 0.90 -2.57
C TYR A 45 -7.17 0.22 -3.23
N GLU A 46 -7.49 0.57 -4.47
CA GLU A 46 -8.62 0.03 -5.24
C GLU A 46 -8.41 -1.45 -5.58
N GLU A 47 -7.17 -1.83 -5.86
CA GLU A 47 -6.77 -3.19 -6.24
C GLU A 47 -6.48 -4.08 -5.02
N CYS A 48 -6.49 -3.51 -3.81
CA CYS A 48 -6.28 -4.27 -2.59
C CYS A 48 -7.45 -5.22 -2.30
N LYS A 49 -7.14 -6.51 -2.16
CA LYS A 49 -8.09 -7.58 -1.80
C LYS A 49 -8.62 -7.47 -0.37
N TRP A 50 -7.80 -7.01 0.57
CA TRP A 50 -8.14 -6.98 2.00
C TRP A 50 -8.46 -5.56 2.46
N SER A 51 -9.56 -5.38 3.19
CA SER A 51 -10.04 -4.08 3.66
C SER A 51 -9.02 -3.34 4.53
N LEU A 52 -8.26 -4.07 5.36
CA LEU A 52 -7.20 -3.49 6.18
C LEU A 52 -6.03 -2.94 5.35
N ASP A 53 -5.66 -3.64 4.28
CA ASP A 53 -4.55 -3.22 3.41
C ASP A 53 -4.99 -2.03 2.54
N ARG A 54 -6.26 -2.06 2.09
CA ARG A 54 -6.94 -0.93 1.45
C ARG A 54 -6.96 0.30 2.38
N ASN A 55 -7.43 0.16 3.61
CA ASN A 55 -7.51 1.25 4.58
C ASN A 55 -6.12 1.82 4.89
N PHE A 56 -5.11 0.97 4.95
CA PHE A 56 -3.72 1.40 5.11
C PHE A 56 -3.29 2.33 3.97
N LEU A 57 -3.50 1.94 2.72
CA LEU A 57 -3.16 2.78 1.56
C LEU A 57 -4.04 4.04 1.45
N ILE A 58 -5.33 3.95 1.77
CA ILE A 58 -6.24 5.12 1.82
C ILE A 58 -5.73 6.15 2.84
N SER A 59 -5.37 5.72 4.05
CA SER A 59 -4.86 6.61 5.10
C SER A 59 -3.56 7.35 4.75
N ARG A 60 -2.91 6.92 3.67
CA ARG A 60 -1.63 7.44 3.17
C ARG A 60 -1.76 8.14 1.84
N THR A 61 -2.93 8.06 1.23
CA THR A 61 -3.29 8.77 0.01
C THR A 61 -3.95 10.08 0.42
N THR A 62 -3.58 11.17 -0.24
CA THR A 62 -4.23 12.48 -0.09
C THR A 62 -4.76 12.96 -1.44
N ASP A 63 -5.34 14.15 -1.49
CA ASP A 63 -5.80 14.73 -2.76
C ASP A 63 -4.65 15.01 -3.73
N THR A 64 -3.44 15.25 -3.20
CA THR A 64 -2.23 15.56 -3.96
C THR A 64 -1.26 14.37 -4.09
N THR A 65 -1.43 13.32 -3.28
CA THR A 65 -0.50 12.19 -3.26
C THR A 65 -1.22 10.85 -3.40
N VAL A 66 -0.55 9.86 -3.96
CA VAL A 66 -1.05 8.50 -4.11
C VAL A 66 -0.10 7.50 -3.47
N ALA A 67 -0.66 6.62 -2.63
CA ALA A 67 0.08 5.54 -2.01
C ALA A 67 -0.02 4.26 -2.85
N ILE A 68 1.13 3.74 -3.28
CA ILE A 68 1.24 2.53 -4.09
C ILE A 68 2.07 1.49 -3.34
N ALA A 69 1.56 0.27 -3.23
CA ALA A 69 2.29 -0.85 -2.65
C ALA A 69 3.03 -1.64 -3.74
N TYR A 70 4.33 -1.87 -3.54
CA TYR A 70 5.13 -2.72 -4.43
C TYR A 70 6.32 -3.34 -3.70
N ASN A 71 6.54 -4.64 -3.89
CA ASN A 71 7.70 -5.39 -3.40
C ASN A 71 8.05 -5.18 -1.90
N GLY A 72 7.03 -5.15 -1.03
CA GLY A 72 7.21 -4.95 0.42
C GLY A 72 7.43 -3.49 0.84
N TYR A 73 7.29 -2.53 -0.07
CA TYR A 73 7.37 -1.11 0.19
C TYR A 73 6.07 -0.39 -0.18
N CYS A 74 5.79 0.68 0.54
CA CYS A 74 4.78 1.65 0.20
C CYS A 74 5.49 2.88 -0.36
N PHE A 75 5.16 3.24 -1.59
CA PHE A 75 5.65 4.40 -2.30
C PHE A 75 4.58 5.48 -2.27
N ILE A 76 4.98 6.71 -1.93
CA ILE A 76 4.12 7.88 -2.01
C ILE A 76 4.57 8.68 -3.22
N PHE A 77 3.70 8.75 -4.22
CA PHE A 77 3.91 9.55 -5.41
C PHE A 77 3.07 10.81 -5.35
N ASP A 78 3.61 11.88 -5.90
CA ASP A 78 2.85 13.06 -6.24
C ASP A 78 1.89 12.73 -7.41
N ARG A 79 0.61 13.11 -7.30
CA ARG A 79 -0.40 12.75 -8.31
C ARG A 79 -0.22 13.51 -9.62
N GLU A 80 0.25 14.75 -9.58
CA GLU A 80 0.38 15.60 -10.77
C GLU A 80 1.67 15.31 -11.51
N THR A 81 2.78 15.23 -10.77
CA THR A 81 4.12 15.09 -11.35
C THR A 81 4.60 13.66 -11.42
N CYS A 82 3.87 12.71 -10.82
CA CYS A 82 4.22 11.29 -10.78
C CYS A 82 5.58 11.00 -10.10
N LYS A 83 6.13 12.00 -9.39
CA LYS A 83 7.43 11.93 -8.72
C LYS A 83 7.30 11.20 -7.40
N CYS A 84 8.21 10.27 -7.14
CA CYS A 84 8.30 9.63 -5.83
C CYS A 84 8.69 10.68 -4.79
N ILE A 85 7.82 10.96 -3.82
CA ILE A 85 8.10 11.85 -2.69
C ILE A 85 8.86 11.08 -1.63
N THR A 86 8.39 9.86 -1.33
CA THR A 86 9.03 9.00 -0.34
C THR A 86 8.62 7.53 -0.46
N MET A 87 9.34 6.66 0.24
CA MET A 87 8.98 5.27 0.43
C MET A 87 9.27 4.81 1.86
N TYR A 88 8.59 3.77 2.30
CA TYR A 88 8.82 3.08 3.56
C TYR A 88 8.39 1.60 3.48
N LEU A 89 8.83 0.80 4.45
CA LEU A 89 8.47 -0.62 4.52
C LEU A 89 6.97 -0.79 4.81
N LEU A 90 6.34 -1.71 4.07
CA LEU A 90 4.98 -2.13 4.38
C LEU A 90 4.94 -2.89 5.71
N PRO A 91 3.80 -2.84 6.42
CA PRO A 91 3.59 -3.71 7.58
C PRO A 91 3.85 -5.18 7.21
N LYS A 92 4.50 -5.95 8.09
CA LYS A 92 4.83 -7.37 7.86
C LYS A 92 3.60 -8.25 7.55
N THR A 93 2.40 -7.76 7.83
CA THR A 93 1.10 -8.42 7.63
C THR A 93 0.42 -8.03 6.32
N PHE A 94 0.95 -7.05 5.59
CA PHE A 94 0.37 -6.56 4.34
C PHE A 94 0.43 -7.64 3.26
N GLY A 95 -0.68 -7.90 2.56
CA GLY A 95 -0.78 -8.90 1.50
C GLY A 95 -0.75 -10.37 1.97
N LYS A 96 -0.54 -10.64 3.26
CA LYS A 96 -0.59 -12.00 3.81
C LYS A 96 -2.03 -12.46 3.95
N LYS A 97 -2.30 -13.75 3.69
CA LYS A 97 -3.58 -14.40 4.00
C LYS A 97 -3.90 -14.14 5.47
N LYS A 98 -4.92 -13.32 5.75
CA LYS A 98 -5.42 -13.10 7.11
C LYS A 98 -6.32 -14.28 7.45
N THR A 99 -5.73 -15.36 7.98
CA THR A 99 -6.47 -16.55 8.40
C THR A 99 -7.27 -16.35 9.70
N PHE A 100 -7.28 -15.15 10.30
CA PHE A 100 -7.94 -14.96 11.58
C PHE A 100 -8.40 -13.51 11.79
N TYR A 101 -9.67 -13.25 11.46
CA TYR A 101 -10.51 -12.39 12.29
C TYR A 101 -11.66 -13.28 12.72
N GLN A 102 -11.72 -13.58 14.01
CA GLN A 102 -12.76 -14.37 14.63
C GLN A 102 -14.13 -14.03 14.04
N SER A 103 -14.75 -14.99 13.35
CA SER A 103 -16.21 -15.16 13.41
C SER A 103 -16.58 -15.66 14.81
N GLY A 104 -16.22 -14.87 15.82
CA GLY A 104 -16.68 -14.99 17.19
C GLY A 104 -18.03 -14.27 17.33
N LYS A 105 -19.00 -14.63 16.47
CA LYS A 105 -20.41 -14.42 16.76
C LYS A 105 -21.07 -15.77 16.94
N ARG A 106 -20.83 -16.37 18.10
CA ARG A 106 -21.77 -17.30 18.74
C ARG A 106 -21.91 -16.91 20.20
N LYS A 107 -22.75 -15.92 20.46
CA LYS A 107 -23.52 -15.81 21.69
C LYS A 107 -24.91 -15.37 21.29
N ASP A 108 -25.64 -16.28 20.65
CA ASP A 108 -27.09 -16.28 20.81
C ASP A 108 -27.33 -17.00 22.15
N GLY A 109 -27.21 -16.23 23.22
CA GLY A 109 -27.50 -16.69 24.57
C GLY A 109 -29.02 -16.80 24.72
N ARG A 110 -29.62 -17.88 24.21
CA ARG A 110 -30.89 -18.34 24.73
C ARG A 110 -30.63 -18.90 26.13
N TYR A 111 -30.73 -18.02 27.13
CA TYR A 111 -31.18 -18.46 28.44
C TYR A 111 -32.68 -18.75 28.28
N GLU A 112 -33.03 -19.98 27.93
CA GLU A 112 -34.31 -20.53 28.35
C GLU A 112 -34.25 -20.59 29.88
N LEU A 113 -34.84 -19.57 30.50
CA LEU A 113 -35.24 -19.62 31.89
C LEU A 113 -36.20 -20.81 32.04
N MET A 114 -35.68 -21.91 32.57
CA MET A 114 -36.50 -22.83 33.33
C MET A 114 -37.08 -22.04 34.52
N TYR A 115 -38.37 -21.76 34.47
CA TYR A 115 -39.18 -21.73 35.67
C TYR A 115 -40.34 -22.70 35.49
N ALA A 116 -40.52 -23.46 36.57
CA ALA A 116 -41.45 -24.55 36.81
C ALA A 116 -42.90 -24.22 36.46
#